data_AF-A0A536AKE7-F1
#
_entry.id   AF-A0A536AKE7-F1
#
_cell.length_a   1.000
_cell.length_b   1.000
_cell.length_c   1.000
_cell.angle_alpha   90.00
_cell.angle_beta   90.00
_cell.angle_gamma   90.00
#
_symmetry.space_group_name_H-M   'P 1'
#
loop_
_entity.id
_entity.type
_entity.pdbx_description
1 polymer ?
#
loop_
_entity_poly.entity_id
_entity_poly.type
_entity_poly.pdbx_seq_one_letter_code
_entity_poly.pdbx_strand_id
1 'polypeptide(L)'
;MNIGGATVTDYIPHHEPFQYYTSTSNPHHLPPTSTAMIGKTDQANHQYDLSNFWDAATKGDMPAVNFLKAAAYQDGHAGYSDPLDEQHFLVDTINRLQKLPTWNSTAVIIAYDDSDGWYDHVMGPIVSQSNDPAYDALTDPGQCGTLKAGAYPDRCGYGPRLPLLAISPFAKENFVDHSITDQTSILRFIEDNWSLGRIGNQSFDALAGSLGNMFDFSNHRNSGRLFLDPSTGN
;
A
#
# COMPACT_ATOMS: atom_id res chain seq x y z
N MET A 1 -13.22 -17.57 -8.22
CA MET A 1 -13.40 -17.21 -9.65
C MET A 1 -13.70 -15.74 -9.69
N ASN A 2 -13.11 -15.02 -10.63
CA ASN A 2 -13.40 -13.61 -10.84
C ASN A 2 -14.83 -13.42 -11.38
N ILE A 3 -15.34 -12.19 -11.44
CA ILE A 3 -16.70 -11.90 -11.92
C ILE A 3 -16.88 -12.39 -13.38
N GLY A 4 -15.80 -12.36 -14.17
CA GLY A 4 -15.74 -12.92 -15.52
C GLY A 4 -15.75 -14.46 -15.61
N GLY A 5 -15.74 -15.19 -14.50
CA GLY A 5 -15.76 -16.66 -14.45
C GLY A 5 -14.40 -17.34 -14.63
N ALA A 6 -13.29 -16.61 -14.60
CA ALA A 6 -11.94 -17.17 -14.65
C ALA A 6 -11.52 -17.73 -13.28
N THR A 7 -10.79 -18.85 -13.30
CA THR A 7 -10.11 -19.38 -12.12
C THR A 7 -8.69 -18.86 -12.08
N VAL A 8 -8.34 -18.15 -11.01
CA VAL A 8 -7.04 -17.50 -10.81
C VAL A 8 -6.43 -18.06 -9.52
N THR A 9 -5.12 -18.25 -9.48
CA THR A 9 -4.43 -18.57 -8.22
C THR A 9 -4.32 -17.30 -7.38
N ASP A 10 -4.90 -17.33 -6.18
CA ASP A 10 -5.07 -16.12 -5.36
C ASP A 10 -3.76 -15.49 -4.88
N TYR A 11 -2.74 -16.30 -4.60
CA TYR A 11 -1.47 -15.83 -4.04
C TYR A 11 -0.41 -15.55 -5.12
N ILE A 12 0.16 -14.35 -5.10
CA ILE A 12 1.24 -13.92 -5.98
C ILE A 12 2.50 -13.66 -5.14
N PRO A 13 3.51 -14.57 -5.14
CA PRO A 13 4.65 -14.47 -4.23
C PRO A 13 5.48 -13.19 -4.36
N HIS A 14 5.63 -12.66 -5.58
CA HIS A 14 6.44 -11.46 -5.81
C HIS A 14 5.72 -10.16 -5.37
N HIS A 15 4.46 -10.23 -4.96
CA HIS A 15 3.73 -9.13 -4.33
C HIS A 15 3.86 -9.14 -2.79
N GLU A 16 4.63 -10.07 -2.20
CA GLU A 16 4.84 -10.15 -0.76
C GLU A 16 6.26 -9.65 -0.37
N PRO A 17 6.44 -8.35 -0.11
CA PRO A 17 7.77 -7.75 0.03
C PRO A 17 8.54 -8.26 1.25
N PHE A 18 7.85 -8.68 2.31
CA PHE A 18 8.52 -9.12 3.54
C PHE A 18 9.16 -10.51 3.42
N GLN A 19 8.82 -11.29 2.39
CA GLN A 19 9.43 -12.59 2.12
C GLN A 19 10.84 -12.47 1.53
N TYR A 20 11.22 -11.30 0.99
CA TYR A 20 12.54 -11.05 0.41
C TYR A 20 13.67 -10.94 1.45
N TYR A 21 13.33 -10.75 2.73
CA TYR A 21 14.32 -10.63 3.81
C TYR A 21 14.14 -11.76 4.82
N THR A 22 15.21 -12.50 5.11
CA THR A 22 15.21 -13.61 6.07
C THR A 22 14.68 -13.21 7.45
N SER A 23 14.90 -11.97 7.88
CA SER A 23 14.45 -11.46 9.18
C SER A 23 12.92 -11.31 9.28
N THR A 24 12.23 -11.10 8.16
CA THR A 24 10.78 -10.83 8.13
C THR A 24 9.99 -11.91 7.40
N SER A 25 10.66 -12.90 6.79
CA SER A 25 9.99 -13.91 5.98
C SER A 25 9.28 -14.99 6.81
N ASN A 26 8.28 -15.60 6.20
CA ASN A 26 7.59 -16.81 6.64
C ASN A 26 7.50 -17.77 5.45
N PRO A 27 8.62 -18.42 5.06
CA PRO A 27 8.70 -19.17 3.80
C PRO A 27 7.78 -20.40 3.78
N HIS A 28 7.39 -20.90 4.95
CA HIS A 28 6.51 -22.07 5.10
C HIS A 28 5.04 -21.69 5.30
N HIS A 29 4.69 -20.40 5.21
CA HIS A 29 3.32 -19.89 5.37
C HIS A 29 2.67 -20.43 6.64
N LEU A 30 3.44 -20.47 7.73
CA LEU A 30 2.96 -20.97 9.01
C LEU A 30 1.87 -20.04 9.53
N PRO A 31 0.71 -20.56 9.96
CA PRO A 31 -0.34 -19.73 10.55
C PRO A 31 0.12 -19.19 11.91
N PRO A 32 -0.51 -18.12 12.42
CA PRO A 32 -0.30 -17.70 13.80
C PRO A 32 -0.64 -18.84 14.76
N THR A 33 0.14 -18.97 15.83
CA THR A 33 -0.07 -19.97 16.90
C THR A 33 -1.45 -19.86 17.54
N SER A 34 -2.04 -18.65 17.53
CA SER A 34 -3.43 -18.39 17.91
C SER A 34 -3.87 -17.04 17.37
N THR A 35 -5.18 -16.77 17.34
CA THR A 35 -5.69 -15.45 16.94
C THR A 35 -5.19 -14.30 17.82
N ALA A 36 -4.80 -14.58 19.08
CA ALA A 36 -4.27 -13.56 19.99
C ALA A 36 -2.81 -13.15 19.69
N MET A 37 -2.15 -13.88 18.78
CA MET A 37 -0.77 -13.66 18.35
C MET A 37 -0.67 -12.94 16.99
N ILE A 38 -1.80 -12.60 16.37
CA ILE A 38 -1.81 -11.80 15.14
C ILE A 38 -1.25 -10.41 15.45
N GLY A 39 -0.28 -9.95 14.66
CA GLY A 39 0.49 -8.72 14.89
C GLY A 39 1.56 -8.83 15.98
N LYS A 40 1.83 -10.03 16.50
CA LYS A 40 2.88 -10.29 17.50
C LYS A 40 3.86 -11.33 16.96
N THR A 41 5.09 -11.32 17.49
CA THR A 41 6.12 -12.27 17.08
C THR A 41 5.77 -13.69 17.52
N ASP A 42 5.53 -14.55 16.54
CA ASP A 42 5.42 -16.00 16.68
C ASP A 42 5.88 -16.68 15.37
N GLN A 43 5.45 -17.93 15.14
CA GLN A 43 5.83 -18.70 13.95
C GLN A 43 5.37 -18.08 12.62
N ALA A 44 4.36 -17.21 12.62
CA ALA A 44 3.89 -16.54 11.41
C ALA A 44 4.80 -15.38 10.97
N ASN A 45 5.68 -14.91 11.85
CA ASN A 45 6.61 -13.81 11.61
C ASN A 45 5.97 -12.58 10.94
N HIS A 46 4.77 -12.22 11.39
CA HIS A 46 3.98 -11.09 10.88
C HIS A 46 3.46 -11.23 9.43
N GLN A 47 3.50 -12.44 8.87
CA GLN A 47 2.97 -12.75 7.54
C GLN A 47 1.68 -13.56 7.66
N TYR A 48 0.58 -13.02 7.14
CA TYR A 48 -0.76 -13.53 7.45
C TYR A 48 -1.64 -13.63 6.21
N ASP A 49 -2.57 -14.59 6.22
CA ASP A 49 -3.70 -14.60 5.29
C ASP A 49 -4.73 -13.51 5.66
N LEU A 50 -5.49 -12.99 4.68
CA LEU A 50 -6.53 -11.99 4.91
C LEU A 50 -7.58 -12.43 5.94
N SER A 51 -7.85 -13.73 6.07
CA SER A 51 -8.74 -14.26 7.11
C SER A 51 -8.23 -13.96 8.53
N ASN A 52 -6.91 -14.00 8.75
CA ASN A 52 -6.33 -13.69 10.06
C ASN A 52 -6.48 -12.19 10.38
N PHE A 53 -6.27 -11.30 9.41
CA PHE A 53 -6.55 -9.88 9.60
C PHE A 53 -7.99 -9.66 10.10
N TRP A 54 -8.97 -10.31 9.46
CA TRP A 54 -10.36 -10.19 9.86
C TRP A 54 -10.69 -10.81 11.21
N ASP A 55 -10.05 -11.93 11.58
CA ASP A 55 -10.17 -12.52 12.91
C ASP A 55 -9.69 -11.55 14.00
N ALA A 56 -8.56 -10.88 13.79
CA ALA A 56 -8.03 -9.89 14.72
C ALA A 56 -8.90 -8.62 14.76
N ALA A 57 -9.26 -8.08 13.59
CA ALA A 57 -10.02 -6.84 13.48
C ALA A 57 -11.42 -6.95 14.11
N THR A 58 -12.12 -8.07 13.92
CA THR A 58 -13.46 -8.28 14.51
C THR A 58 -13.46 -8.52 16.01
N LYS A 59 -12.34 -9.00 16.58
CA LYS A 59 -12.17 -9.17 18.03
C LYS A 59 -11.72 -7.89 18.75
N GLY A 60 -11.41 -6.83 18.00
CA GLY A 60 -10.89 -5.58 18.55
C GLY A 60 -9.37 -5.59 18.77
N ASP A 61 -8.67 -6.61 18.25
CA ASP A 61 -7.22 -6.79 18.37
C ASP A 61 -6.48 -6.38 17.08
N MET A 62 -7.02 -5.41 16.33
CA MET A 62 -6.43 -4.97 15.06
C MET A 62 -5.01 -4.42 15.28
N PRO A 63 -3.98 -4.94 14.59
CA PRO A 63 -2.63 -4.41 14.67
C PRO A 63 -2.54 -2.92 14.32
N ALA A 64 -1.49 -2.25 14.78
CA ALA A 64 -1.28 -0.83 14.56
C ALA A 64 -1.06 -0.47 13.07
N VAL A 65 -0.33 -1.32 12.35
CA VAL A 65 -0.05 -1.19 10.92
C VAL A 65 -0.46 -2.50 10.24
N ASN A 66 -1.27 -2.41 9.19
CA ASN A 66 -1.71 -3.56 8.41
C ASN A 66 -1.52 -3.25 6.92
N PHE A 67 -0.87 -4.17 6.20
CA PHE A 67 -0.80 -4.14 4.74
C PHE A 67 -1.78 -5.19 4.21
N LEU A 68 -2.78 -4.77 3.46
CA LEU A 68 -3.76 -5.67 2.84
C LEU A 68 -3.44 -5.73 1.34
N LYS A 69 -3.16 -6.93 0.84
CA LYS A 69 -3.13 -7.22 -0.61
C LYS A 69 -4.34 -8.10 -0.92
N ALA A 70 -5.08 -7.74 -1.95
CA ALA A 70 -6.22 -8.54 -2.41
C ALA A 70 -5.75 -9.91 -2.92
N ALA A 71 -6.66 -10.89 -2.99
CA ALA A 71 -6.44 -12.06 -3.83
C ALA A 71 -6.23 -11.59 -5.27
N ALA A 72 -5.36 -12.27 -6.02
CA ALA A 72 -4.98 -11.91 -7.39
C ALA A 72 -6.16 -11.44 -8.24
N TYR A 73 -7.26 -12.19 -8.25
CA TYR A 73 -8.39 -11.86 -9.10
C TYR A 73 -9.10 -10.52 -8.79
N GLN A 74 -8.81 -9.89 -7.64
CA GLN A 74 -9.37 -8.60 -7.20
C GLN A 74 -8.30 -7.53 -6.93
N ASP A 75 -7.06 -7.73 -7.37
CA ASP A 75 -5.97 -6.77 -7.10
C ASP A 75 -5.88 -5.62 -8.12
N GLY A 76 -6.78 -5.59 -9.12
CA GLY A 76 -6.84 -4.55 -10.15
C GLY A 76 -5.89 -4.77 -11.33
N HIS A 77 -5.01 -5.77 -11.28
CA HIS A 77 -4.06 -6.03 -12.36
C HIS A 77 -4.76 -6.58 -13.61
N ALA A 78 -4.45 -6.00 -14.76
CA ALA A 78 -5.03 -6.40 -16.03
C ALA A 78 -4.71 -7.87 -16.37
N GLY A 79 -5.65 -8.54 -17.03
CA GLY A 79 -5.50 -9.90 -17.54
C GLY A 79 -6.04 -10.99 -16.62
N TYR A 80 -6.00 -10.81 -15.30
CA TYR A 80 -6.61 -11.75 -14.33
C TYR A 80 -7.52 -11.08 -13.30
N SER A 81 -7.44 -9.76 -13.15
CA SER A 81 -8.39 -8.92 -12.42
C SER A 81 -8.99 -7.86 -13.36
N ASP A 82 -9.90 -7.05 -12.83
CA ASP A 82 -10.51 -5.92 -13.51
C ASP A 82 -11.08 -4.91 -12.48
N PRO A 83 -11.48 -3.69 -12.91
CA PRO A 83 -11.99 -2.68 -11.99
C PRO A 83 -13.26 -3.09 -11.21
N LEU A 84 -14.07 -4.03 -11.71
CA LEU A 84 -15.26 -4.50 -10.99
C LEU A 84 -14.86 -5.45 -9.88
N ASP A 85 -13.98 -6.41 -10.15
CA ASP A 85 -13.45 -7.32 -9.14
C ASP A 85 -12.68 -6.56 -8.03
N GLU A 86 -11.87 -5.56 -8.40
CA GLU A 86 -11.19 -4.65 -7.47
C GLU A 86 -12.19 -3.82 -6.65
N GLN A 87 -13.22 -3.24 -7.30
CA GLN A 87 -14.26 -2.48 -6.61
C GLN A 87 -14.93 -3.32 -5.53
N HIS A 88 -15.23 -4.60 -5.79
CA HIS A 88 -15.79 -5.49 -4.79
C HIS A 88 -14.87 -5.62 -3.57
N PHE A 89 -13.57 -5.88 -3.77
CA PHE A 89 -12.61 -5.98 -2.67
C PHE A 89 -12.51 -4.68 -1.87
N LEU A 90 -12.39 -3.54 -2.55
CA LEU A 90 -12.27 -2.23 -1.91
C LEU A 90 -13.52 -1.89 -1.11
N VAL A 91 -14.70 -1.97 -1.72
CA VAL A 91 -15.97 -1.60 -1.09
C VAL A 91 -16.28 -2.53 0.09
N ASP A 92 -16.14 -3.84 -0.05
CA ASP A 92 -16.39 -4.77 1.05
C ASP A 92 -15.44 -4.55 2.23
N THR A 93 -14.14 -4.37 1.93
CA THR A 93 -13.11 -4.13 2.95
C THR A 93 -13.35 -2.82 3.69
N ILE A 94 -13.55 -1.72 2.95
CA ILE A 94 -13.72 -0.38 3.52
C ILE A 94 -15.06 -0.28 4.26
N ASN A 95 -16.15 -0.86 3.73
CA ASN A 95 -17.42 -0.95 4.44
C ASN A 95 -17.29 -1.72 5.76
N ARG A 96 -16.56 -2.83 5.77
CA ARG A 96 -16.38 -3.65 6.97
C ARG A 96 -15.52 -2.92 8.01
N LEU A 97 -14.43 -2.28 7.59
CA LEU A 97 -13.58 -1.45 8.47
C LEU A 97 -14.37 -0.31 9.14
N GLN A 98 -15.20 0.40 8.37
CA GLN A 98 -15.99 1.53 8.88
C GLN A 98 -17.03 1.14 9.94
N LYS A 99 -17.43 -0.13 9.96
CA LYS A 99 -18.36 -0.69 10.97
C LYS A 99 -17.64 -1.09 12.26
N LEU A 100 -16.31 -1.21 12.26
CA LEU A 100 -15.56 -1.61 13.45
C LEU A 100 -15.52 -0.47 14.49
N PRO A 101 -15.49 -0.80 15.79
CA PRO A 101 -15.29 0.19 16.85
C PRO A 101 -14.00 1.00 16.71
N THR A 102 -12.96 0.40 16.11
CA THR A 102 -11.64 1.01 15.87
C THR A 102 -11.64 2.07 14.76
N TRP A 103 -12.70 2.17 13.96
CA TRP A 103 -12.77 3.11 12.84
C TRP A 103 -12.47 4.56 13.24
N ASN A 104 -12.88 4.97 14.44
CA ASN A 104 -12.64 6.31 14.97
C ASN A 104 -11.15 6.70 15.12
N SER A 105 -10.24 5.72 15.02
CA SER A 105 -8.79 5.88 15.05
C SER A 105 -8.08 5.25 13.85
N THR A 106 -8.82 4.92 12.78
CA THR A 106 -8.26 4.24 11.60
C THR A 106 -8.03 5.23 10.45
N ALA A 107 -6.92 5.05 9.75
CA ALA A 107 -6.71 5.60 8.41
C ALA A 107 -6.45 4.46 7.44
N VAL A 108 -7.17 4.44 6.33
CA VAL A 108 -6.95 3.52 5.20
C VAL A 108 -6.26 4.32 4.10
N ILE A 109 -5.12 3.83 3.64
CA ILE A 109 -4.42 4.36 2.47
C ILE A 109 -4.62 3.37 1.33
N ILE A 110 -5.20 3.82 0.22
CA ILE A 110 -5.26 3.04 -1.03
C ILE A 110 -4.11 3.54 -1.90
N ALA A 111 -3.23 2.63 -2.29
CA ALA A 111 -2.07 2.90 -3.12
C ALA A 111 -1.83 1.73 -4.08
N TYR A 112 -1.21 2.04 -5.22
CA TYR A 112 -0.84 1.07 -6.25
C TYR A 112 0.68 0.85 -6.24
N ASP A 113 1.11 -0.33 -6.63
CA ASP A 113 2.51 -0.77 -6.71
C ASP A 113 3.21 -0.33 -8.00
N ASP A 114 2.50 -0.35 -9.13
CA ASP A 114 3.00 0.19 -10.39
C ASP A 114 1.86 0.66 -11.31
N SER A 115 2.21 1.12 -12.51
CA SER A 115 1.27 1.70 -13.47
C SER A 115 0.87 0.75 -14.58
N ASP A 116 1.35 -0.50 -14.57
CA ASP A 116 1.20 -1.52 -15.62
C ASP A 116 1.66 -1.00 -17.01
N GLY A 117 2.49 0.05 -17.02
CA GLY A 117 2.91 0.77 -18.23
C GLY A 117 1.82 1.61 -18.90
N TRP A 118 0.66 1.81 -18.27
CA TRP A 118 -0.39 2.68 -18.78
C TRP A 118 0.06 4.14 -18.88
N TYR A 119 -0.53 4.85 -19.84
CA TYR A 119 -0.22 6.24 -20.09
C TYR A 119 -0.63 7.15 -18.92
N ASP A 120 0.33 7.89 -18.38
CA ASP A 120 0.10 9.12 -17.62
C ASP A 120 0.82 10.28 -18.32
N HIS A 121 0.21 11.46 -18.28
CA HIS A 121 0.72 12.64 -18.99
C HIS A 121 1.86 13.37 -18.25
N VAL A 122 2.12 13.01 -17.00
CA VAL A 122 3.09 13.67 -16.12
C VAL A 122 4.38 12.88 -16.08
N MET A 123 5.47 13.50 -16.54
CA MET A 123 6.81 13.06 -16.18
C MET A 123 7.12 13.53 -14.76
N GLY A 124 7.26 12.57 -13.83
CA GLY A 124 7.64 12.85 -12.44
C GLY A 124 9.03 13.48 -12.33
N PRO A 125 9.33 14.21 -11.24
CA PRO A 125 10.67 14.73 -11.00
C PRO A 125 11.65 13.58 -10.74
N ILE A 126 12.82 13.65 -11.40
CA ILE A 126 13.91 12.70 -11.15
C ILE A 126 14.69 13.12 -9.90
N VAL A 127 14.38 12.50 -8.76
CA VAL A 127 15.02 12.72 -7.45
C VAL A 127 16.21 11.78 -7.21
N SER A 128 16.25 10.66 -7.94
CA SER A 128 17.33 9.69 -7.90
C SER A 128 17.77 9.35 -9.32
N GLN A 129 19.06 9.52 -9.59
CA GLN A 129 19.67 9.29 -10.89
C GLN A 129 20.29 7.89 -10.97
N SER A 130 20.25 7.30 -12.15
CA SER A 130 20.92 6.05 -12.50
C SER A 130 21.49 6.17 -13.92
N ASN A 131 22.48 5.35 -14.24
CA ASN A 131 23.09 5.33 -15.57
C ASN A 131 23.46 3.90 -16.01
N ASP A 132 22.70 2.91 -15.55
CA ASP A 132 22.87 1.51 -15.94
C ASP A 132 22.15 1.25 -17.28
N PRO A 133 22.88 0.95 -18.37
CA PRO A 133 22.27 0.71 -19.68
C PRO A 133 21.51 -0.62 -19.78
N ALA A 134 21.60 -1.52 -18.80
CA ALA A 134 20.91 -2.80 -18.81
C ALA A 134 19.50 -2.72 -18.19
N TYR A 135 19.31 -1.85 -17.20
CA TYR A 135 18.09 -1.84 -16.37
C TYR A 135 17.34 -0.49 -16.36
N ASP A 136 18.00 0.62 -16.67
CA ASP A 136 17.31 1.92 -16.71
C ASP A 136 16.34 1.98 -17.90
N ALA A 137 15.04 2.07 -17.62
CA ALA A 137 14.00 2.10 -18.65
C ALA A 137 13.08 3.33 -18.59
N LEU A 138 13.13 4.14 -17.51
CA LEU A 138 12.19 5.25 -17.32
C LEU A 138 12.34 6.37 -18.37
N THR A 139 13.58 6.70 -18.74
CA THR A 139 13.89 7.73 -19.74
C THR A 139 14.41 7.10 -21.02
N ASP A 140 15.59 6.50 -20.93
CA ASP A 140 16.22 5.63 -21.94
C ASP A 140 17.36 4.85 -21.26
N PRO A 141 17.84 3.72 -21.84
CA PRO A 141 18.95 2.95 -21.32
C PRO A 141 20.19 3.79 -20.97
N GLY A 142 20.52 3.84 -19.68
CA GLY A 142 21.65 4.59 -19.13
C GLY A 142 21.54 6.11 -19.22
N GLN A 143 20.34 6.65 -19.49
CA GLN A 143 20.12 8.09 -19.67
C GLN A 143 19.43 8.79 -18.48
N CYS A 144 19.30 8.13 -17.33
CA CYS A 144 18.66 8.71 -16.14
C CYS A 144 19.60 9.62 -15.31
N GLY A 145 20.29 10.54 -16.00
CA GLY A 145 21.24 11.46 -15.38
C GLY A 145 22.56 10.79 -15.00
N THR A 146 23.22 11.30 -13.96
CA THR A 146 24.52 10.80 -13.50
C THR A 146 24.39 10.24 -12.10
N LEU A 147 24.71 8.94 -11.94
CA LEU A 147 24.73 8.27 -10.64
C LEU A 147 25.70 8.99 -9.69
N LYS A 148 25.20 9.35 -8.50
CA LYS A 148 26.02 9.98 -7.47
C LYS A 148 26.99 8.96 -6.87
N ALA A 149 28.20 9.39 -6.53
CA ALA A 149 29.18 8.52 -5.89
C ALA A 149 28.61 7.93 -4.58
N GLY A 150 28.64 6.60 -4.47
CA GLY A 150 28.09 5.86 -3.32
C GLY A 150 26.58 5.61 -3.37
N ALA A 151 25.85 6.13 -4.37
CA ALA A 151 24.44 5.81 -4.56
C ALA A 151 24.26 4.40 -5.17
N TYR A 152 23.12 3.76 -4.86
CA TYR A 152 22.74 2.52 -5.52
C TYR A 152 22.31 2.78 -6.98
N PRO A 153 22.77 1.97 -7.96
CA PRO A 153 22.25 2.02 -9.33
C PRO A 153 20.80 1.50 -9.38
N ASP A 154 20.18 1.59 -10.56
CA ASP A 154 18.85 1.04 -10.88
C ASP A 154 17.70 1.63 -10.05
N ARG A 155 17.92 2.81 -9.48
CA ARG A 155 16.93 3.57 -8.70
C ARG A 155 16.55 4.88 -9.39
N CYS A 156 16.49 4.87 -10.73
CA CYS A 156 15.98 6.00 -11.50
C CYS A 156 14.53 6.30 -11.10
N GLY A 157 14.24 7.52 -10.65
CA GLY A 157 12.87 7.86 -10.30
C GLY A 157 12.68 9.27 -9.74
N TYR A 158 11.44 9.70 -9.53
CA TYR A 158 10.23 8.85 -9.47
C TYR A 158 9.76 8.32 -10.82
N GLY A 159 9.11 7.15 -10.80
CA GLY A 159 8.46 6.55 -11.96
C GLY A 159 7.11 7.21 -12.32
N PRO A 160 6.26 6.51 -13.10
CA PRO A 160 4.92 7.00 -13.44
C PRO A 160 4.08 7.34 -12.20
N ARG A 161 3.21 8.35 -12.32
CA ARG A 161 2.31 8.75 -11.23
C ARG A 161 1.24 7.68 -11.02
N LEU A 162 0.89 7.44 -9.75
CA LEU A 162 -0.11 6.46 -9.33
C LEU A 162 -1.25 7.11 -8.53
N PRO A 163 -2.45 6.51 -8.49
CA PRO A 163 -3.49 6.91 -7.55
C PRO A 163 -3.04 6.72 -6.11
N LEU A 164 -3.40 7.66 -5.25
CA LEU A 164 -3.18 7.61 -3.80
C LEU A 164 -4.37 8.25 -3.08
N LEU A 165 -5.06 7.48 -2.24
CA LEU A 165 -6.23 7.96 -1.48
C LEU A 165 -6.02 7.74 0.02
N ALA A 166 -6.53 8.65 0.83
CA ALA A 166 -6.64 8.50 2.27
C ALA A 166 -8.11 8.55 2.69
N ILE A 167 -8.57 7.51 3.38
CA ILE A 167 -9.95 7.38 3.88
C ILE A 167 -9.88 7.20 5.39
N SER A 168 -10.46 8.15 6.12
CA SER A 168 -10.36 8.19 7.58
C SER A 168 -11.40 9.18 8.15
N PRO A 169 -11.83 9.04 9.42
CA PRO A 169 -12.52 10.13 10.12
C PRO A 169 -11.70 11.43 10.20
N PHE A 170 -10.39 11.35 9.97
CA PHE A 170 -9.46 12.48 9.95
C PHE A 170 -9.15 12.98 8.54
N ALA A 171 -9.58 12.28 7.49
CA ALA A 171 -9.27 12.67 6.13
C ALA A 171 -10.06 13.93 5.76
N LYS A 172 -9.43 14.86 5.05
CA LYS A 172 -10.13 16.02 4.49
C LYS A 172 -11.14 15.53 3.45
N GLU A 173 -12.39 15.96 3.59
CA GLU A 173 -13.47 15.54 2.71
C GLU A 173 -13.40 16.24 1.35
N ASN A 174 -13.59 15.48 0.26
CA ASN A 174 -13.60 15.99 -1.12
C ASN A 174 -12.39 16.90 -1.42
N PHE A 175 -11.21 16.47 -0.96
CA PHE A 175 -9.98 17.24 -1.02
C PHE A 175 -8.94 16.52 -1.87
N VAL A 176 -8.27 17.27 -2.75
CA VAL A 176 -7.15 16.78 -3.55
C VAL A 176 -5.88 17.45 -3.02
N ASP A 177 -4.98 16.65 -2.46
CA ASP A 177 -3.65 17.12 -2.11
C ASP A 177 -2.76 17.14 -3.35
N HIS A 178 -2.01 18.23 -3.52
CA HIS A 178 -1.07 18.43 -4.62
C HIS A 178 0.40 18.36 -4.16
N SER A 179 0.64 18.01 -2.90
CA SER A 179 1.97 17.77 -2.37
C SER A 179 2.64 16.62 -3.15
N ILE A 180 3.94 16.74 -3.42
CA ILE A 180 4.71 15.67 -4.07
C ILE A 180 4.89 14.55 -3.06
N THR A 181 4.35 13.37 -3.36
CA THR A 181 4.47 12.14 -2.59
C THR A 181 4.91 11.00 -3.49
N ASP A 182 5.48 9.97 -2.89
CA ASP A 182 5.82 8.70 -3.54
C ASP A 182 5.41 7.53 -2.64
N GLN A 183 5.64 6.29 -3.06
CA GLN A 183 5.24 5.11 -2.28
C GLN A 183 5.86 5.10 -0.86
N THR A 184 7.07 5.63 -0.70
CA THR A 184 7.73 5.72 0.61
C THR A 184 7.15 6.83 1.50
N SER A 185 6.24 7.68 0.99
CA SER A 185 5.44 8.58 1.84
C SER A 185 4.55 7.81 2.81
N ILE A 186 4.13 6.59 2.47
CA ILE A 186 3.39 5.70 3.39
C ILE A 186 4.31 5.24 4.53
N LEU A 187 5.54 4.82 4.18
CA LEU A 187 6.55 4.46 5.18
C LEU A 187 6.86 5.64 6.09
N ARG A 188 7.12 6.83 5.53
CA ARG A 188 7.32 8.06 6.30
C ARG A 188 6.16 8.36 7.23
N PHE A 189 4.90 8.18 6.78
CA PHE A 189 3.72 8.41 7.62
C PHE A 189 3.69 7.46 8.83
N ILE A 190 4.03 6.18 8.64
CA ILE A 190 4.17 5.21 9.73
C ILE A 190 5.29 5.63 10.69
N GLU A 191 6.46 5.93 10.16
CA GLU A 191 7.61 6.33 10.98
C GLU A 191 7.34 7.58 11.82
N ASP A 192 6.68 8.59 11.22
CA ASP A 192 6.32 9.84 11.89
C ASP A 192 5.24 9.60 12.96
N ASN A 193 4.24 8.74 12.70
CA ASN A 193 3.15 8.45 13.63
C ASN A 193 3.60 7.64 14.86
N TRP A 194 4.53 6.69 14.67
CA TRP A 194 5.05 5.84 15.76
C TRP A 194 6.45 6.23 16.25
N SER A 195 6.99 7.37 15.80
CA SER A 195 8.31 7.89 16.20
C SER A 195 9.45 6.88 16.01
N LEU A 196 9.47 6.17 14.88
CA LEU A 196 10.41 5.08 14.59
C LEU A 196 11.75 5.56 14.03
N GLY A 197 11.81 6.79 13.51
CA GLY A 197 12.93 7.27 12.69
C GLY A 197 12.89 6.70 11.26
N ARG A 198 13.81 7.15 10.40
CA ARG A 198 13.95 6.64 9.02
C ARG A 198 14.65 5.29 9.01
N ILE A 199 14.27 4.38 8.12
CA ILE A 199 14.87 3.03 8.04
C ILE A 199 16.35 3.07 7.63
N GLY A 200 16.77 4.13 6.93
CA GLY A 200 18.16 4.37 6.54
C GLY A 200 18.57 3.63 5.27
N ASN A 201 19.88 3.45 5.09
CA ASN A 201 20.47 2.78 3.93
C ASN A 201 19.97 3.29 2.56
N GLN A 202 19.93 4.62 2.39
CA GLN A 202 19.45 5.29 1.18
C GLN A 202 18.00 4.97 0.80
N SER A 203 17.16 4.59 1.77
CA SER A 203 15.71 4.58 1.62
C SER A 203 15.19 5.96 1.21
N PHE A 204 14.13 5.98 0.40
CA PHE A 204 13.51 7.24 -0.05
C PHE A 204 12.59 7.86 1.00
N ASP A 205 12.34 7.19 2.14
CA ASP A 205 11.62 7.76 3.29
C ASP A 205 12.19 9.12 3.77
N ALA A 206 13.49 9.33 3.61
CA ALA A 206 14.19 10.57 3.95
C ALA A 206 13.90 11.72 2.98
N LEU A 207 13.46 11.41 1.75
CA LEU A 207 13.10 12.35 0.69
C LEU A 207 11.57 12.47 0.51
N ALA A 208 10.82 11.47 0.98
CA ALA A 208 9.40 11.32 0.73
C ALA A 208 8.58 12.51 1.24
N GLY A 209 7.54 12.88 0.50
CA GLY A 209 6.55 13.86 0.97
C GLY A 209 5.76 13.37 2.19
N SER A 210 5.19 14.29 2.96
CA SER A 210 4.28 13.93 4.07
C SER A 210 2.86 13.75 3.57
N LEU A 211 2.16 12.70 4.03
CA LEU A 211 0.72 12.53 3.82
C LEU A 211 -0.13 13.40 4.77
N GLY A 212 0.49 14.15 5.68
CA GLY A 212 -0.21 14.90 6.72
C GLY A 212 -1.20 15.94 6.17
N ASN A 213 -0.98 16.49 4.98
CA ASN A 213 -1.88 17.46 4.37
C ASN A 213 -3.20 16.83 3.87
N MET A 214 -3.27 15.50 3.76
CA MET A 214 -4.53 14.79 3.47
C MET A 214 -5.45 14.71 4.70
N PHE A 215 -4.95 15.07 5.89
CA PHE A 215 -5.67 14.94 7.16
C PHE A 215 -5.93 16.29 7.84
N ASP A 216 -7.03 16.38 8.59
CA ASP A 216 -7.32 17.44 9.56
C ASP A 216 -7.54 16.80 10.94
N PHE A 217 -6.48 16.73 11.74
CA PHE A 217 -6.52 16.15 13.09
C PHE A 217 -7.18 17.07 14.13
N SER A 218 -7.55 18.31 13.76
CA SER A 218 -8.18 19.27 14.67
C SER A 218 -9.71 19.20 14.65
N ASN A 219 -10.29 18.57 13.63
CA ASN A 219 -11.73 18.60 13.36
C ASN A 219 -12.32 17.19 13.25
N HIS A 220 -12.81 16.65 14.36
CA HIS A 220 -13.43 15.32 14.43
C HIS A 220 -14.91 15.31 13.99
N ARG A 221 -15.27 15.91 12.84
CA ARG A 221 -16.68 15.90 12.41
C ARG A 221 -17.15 14.51 11.98
N ASN A 222 -18.26 14.04 12.60
CA ASN A 222 -19.21 13.03 12.13
C ASN A 222 -18.68 11.74 11.49
N SER A 223 -17.81 10.98 12.16
CA SER A 223 -17.40 9.60 11.80
C SER A 223 -16.88 9.33 10.38
N GLY A 224 -16.87 10.29 9.44
CA GLY A 224 -16.32 10.20 8.09
C GLY A 224 -16.70 8.91 7.35
N ARG A 225 -17.95 8.43 7.47
CA ARG A 225 -18.37 7.15 6.91
C ARG A 225 -19.03 7.31 5.54
N LEU A 226 -18.63 6.48 4.59
CA LEU A 226 -19.23 6.28 3.27
C LEU A 226 -19.43 4.79 3.02
N PHE A 227 -20.67 4.33 3.01
CA PHE A 227 -21.01 2.95 2.65
C PHE A 227 -21.46 2.90 1.19
N LEU A 228 -20.86 2.01 0.41
CA LEU A 228 -21.17 1.82 -1.02
C LEU A 228 -21.68 0.40 -1.28
N ASP A 229 -22.42 0.20 -2.37
CA ASP A 229 -22.75 -1.13 -2.90
C ASP A 229 -21.54 -1.71 -3.66
N PRO A 230 -20.99 -2.88 -3.28
CA PRO A 230 -19.85 -3.50 -3.96
C PRO A 230 -20.06 -3.72 -5.46
N SER A 231 -21.31 -3.90 -5.89
CA SER A 231 -21.67 -4.19 -7.28
C SER A 231 -21.75 -2.93 -8.14
N THR A 232 -21.92 -1.75 -7.54
CA THR A 232 -22.17 -0.50 -8.30
C THR A 232 -21.25 0.65 -7.94
N GLY A 233 -20.57 0.60 -6.79
CA GLY A 233 -19.71 1.67 -6.29
C GLY A 233 -20.47 2.92 -5.79
N ASN A 234 -21.80 2.86 -5.66
CA ASN A 234 -22.65 3.97 -5.20
C ASN A 234 -23.32 3.71 -3.85
#